data_AF-A0A957HH17-F1
#
_entry.id   AF-A0A957HH17-F1
#
_cell.length_a   1.000
_cell.length_b   1.000
_cell.length_c   1.000
_cell.angle_alpha   90.00
_cell.angle_beta   90.00
_cell.angle_gamma   90.00
#
_symmetry.space_group_name_H-M   'P 1'
#
loop_
_entity.id
_entity.type
_entity.pdbx_description
1 polymer ?
#
loop_
_entity_poly.entity_id
_entity_poly.type
_entity_poly.pdbx_seq_one_letter_code
_entity_poly.pdbx_strand_id
1 'polypeptide(L)'
;MNNAPTHNNSSCVFFNQAGYLEMVFSGIVGASELRRLMAEMNRLAEIHGPTGLLLDGRNGRISYDAGTIMAFSEAKMTARLTHMIILTHTSNYHRNAILKNPQGIVSQVSAQVFGVPQTYLSDEIEARRQVTIGNHVARS
;
A
#
# COMPACT_ATOMS: atom_id res chain seq x y z
N MET A 1 8.03 -10.64 24.60
CA MET A 1 7.00 -9.58 24.75
C MET A 1 6.42 -9.33 23.37
N ASN A 2 5.18 -9.78 23.15
CA ASN A 2 4.48 -9.68 21.86
C ASN A 2 3.70 -8.37 21.82
N ASN A 3 4.30 -7.31 21.30
CA ASN A 3 3.54 -6.12 20.93
C ASN A 3 2.94 -6.36 19.54
N ALA A 4 1.85 -7.12 19.48
CA ALA A 4 0.92 -6.97 18.36
C ALA A 4 0.40 -5.53 18.44
N PRO A 5 0.52 -4.70 17.38
CA PRO A 5 0.01 -3.35 17.42
C PRO A 5 -1.49 -3.43 17.70
N THR A 6 -1.92 -2.88 18.83
CA THR A 6 -3.32 -2.56 19.09
C THR A 6 -3.84 -1.77 17.89
N HIS A 7 -4.97 -2.19 17.32
CA HIS A 7 -5.67 -1.47 16.26
C HIS A 7 -5.96 -0.03 16.71
N ASN A 8 -4.98 0.85 16.51
CA ASN A 8 -5.22 2.28 16.50
C ASN A 8 -6.12 2.52 15.28
N ASN A 9 -7.24 3.21 15.48
CA ASN A 9 -8.18 3.57 14.41
C ASN A 9 -7.58 4.55 13.37
N SER A 10 -6.25 4.66 13.28
CA SER A 10 -5.54 5.61 12.46
C SER A 10 -4.75 4.87 11.39
N SER A 11 -4.78 5.40 10.16
CA SER A 11 -3.95 4.88 9.09
C SER A 11 -2.47 5.06 9.44
N CYS A 12 -1.64 4.07 9.13
CA CYS A 12 -0.24 4.08 9.51
C CYS A 12 0.65 3.39 8.47
N VAL A 13 1.95 3.66 8.56
CA VAL A 13 2.99 2.95 7.83
C VAL A 13 4.00 2.46 8.85
N PHE A 14 4.38 1.19 8.76
CA PHE A 14 5.39 0.62 9.63
C PHE A 14 6.17 -0.48 8.92
N PHE A 15 7.38 -0.74 9.42
CA PHE A 15 8.15 -1.90 9.02
C PHE A 15 7.74 -3.09 9.89
N ASN A 16 7.25 -4.15 9.28
CA ASN A 16 6.72 -5.28 10.02
C ASN A 16 7.79 -6.34 10.31
N GLN A 17 7.40 -7.36 11.08
CA GLN A 17 8.31 -8.43 11.50
C GLN A 17 8.78 -9.33 10.36
N ALA A 18 8.02 -9.38 9.26
CA ALA A 18 8.36 -10.16 8.07
C ALA A 18 9.31 -9.42 7.11
N GLY A 19 9.78 -8.22 7.49
CA GLY A 19 10.83 -7.51 6.78
C GLY A 19 10.34 -6.63 5.64
N TYR A 20 9.08 -6.20 5.65
CA TYR A 20 8.51 -5.33 4.62
C TYR A 20 7.76 -4.13 5.19
N LEU A 21 7.52 -3.13 4.34
CA LEU A 21 6.70 -1.98 4.70
C LEU A 21 5.23 -2.33 4.55
N GLU A 22 4.45 -2.03 5.58
CA GLU A 22 3.01 -2.24 5.61
C GLU A 22 2.34 -0.88 5.84
N MET A 23 1.48 -0.49 4.90
CA MET A 23 0.63 0.70 5.00
C MET A 23 -0.80 0.23 5.21
N VAL A 24 -1.34 0.51 6.40
CA VAL A 24 -2.70 0.10 6.78
C VAL A 24 -3.62 1.31 6.69
N PHE A 25 -4.73 1.15 5.97
CA PHE A 25 -5.78 2.17 5.91
C PHE A 25 -6.86 1.90 6.94
N SER A 26 -7.26 2.97 7.63
CA SER A 26 -8.43 3.01 8.52
C SER A 26 -9.42 4.05 7.99
N GLY A 27 -10.66 3.64 7.76
CA GLY A 27 -11.72 4.54 7.29
C GLY A 27 -11.46 5.10 5.88
N ILE A 28 -11.82 6.37 5.62
CA ILE A 28 -11.58 7.03 4.34
C ILE A 28 -10.36 7.96 4.46
N VAL A 29 -9.31 7.68 3.68
CA VAL A 29 -8.07 8.44 3.62
C VAL A 29 -8.18 9.54 2.57
N GLY A 30 -8.18 10.80 3.02
CA GLY A 30 -8.15 11.98 2.15
C GLY A 30 -6.74 12.44 1.76
N ALA A 31 -6.64 13.47 0.93
CA ALA A 31 -5.40 13.97 0.35
C ALA A 31 -4.27 14.26 1.36
N SER A 32 -4.57 14.96 2.47
CA SER A 32 -3.56 15.34 3.47
C SER A 32 -2.96 14.11 4.16
N GLU A 33 -3.83 13.19 4.58
CA GLU A 33 -3.43 11.94 5.22
C GLU A 33 -2.67 11.04 4.25
N LEU A 34 -3.13 10.94 3.00
CA LEU A 34 -2.42 10.20 1.97
C LEU A 34 -0.99 10.73 1.76
N ARG A 35 -0.81 12.06 1.66
CA ARG A 35 0.54 12.65 1.53
C ARG A 35 1.43 12.30 2.73
N ARG A 36 0.88 12.36 3.95
CA ARG A 36 1.59 11.97 5.18
C ARG A 36 2.03 10.51 5.13
N LEU A 37 1.14 9.59 4.76
CA LEU A 37 1.45 8.15 4.66
C LEU A 37 2.52 7.88 3.60
N MET A 38 2.42 8.52 2.43
CA MET A 38 3.37 8.33 1.32
C MET A 38 4.76 8.87 1.67
N ALA A 39 4.82 10.03 2.34
CA ALA A 39 6.08 10.59 2.82
C ALA A 39 6.74 9.67 3.86
N GLU A 40 5.97 9.12 4.80
CA GLU A 40 6.48 8.20 5.82
C GLU A 40 6.97 6.88 5.20
N MET A 41 6.23 6.35 4.24
CA MET A 41 6.64 5.17 3.48
C MET A 41 7.98 5.38 2.78
N ASN A 42 8.12 6.49 2.03
CA ASN A 42 9.37 6.83 1.36
C ASN A 42 10.52 6.96 2.36
N ARG A 43 10.31 7.64 3.49
CA ARG A 43 11.31 7.81 4.55
C ARG A 43 11.80 6.46 5.06
N LEU A 44 10.88 5.53 5.36
CA LEU A 44 11.24 4.21 5.87
C LEU A 44 11.96 3.36 4.80
N ALA A 45 11.51 3.39 3.55
CA ALA A 45 12.14 2.67 2.45
C ALA A 45 13.57 3.18 2.18
N GLU A 46 13.84 4.48 2.29
CA GLU A 46 15.21 5.00 2.18
C GLU A 46 16.12 4.53 3.31
N ILE A 47 15.60 4.40 4.54
CA ILE A 47 16.37 3.92 5.69
C ILE A 47 16.71 2.43 5.56
N HIS A 48 15.74 1.62 5.13
CA HIS A 48 15.88 0.16 5.11
C HIS A 48 16.39 -0.42 3.79
N GLY A 49 16.51 0.40 2.74
CA GLY A 49 16.95 -0.02 1.41
C GLY A 49 15.85 -0.76 0.64
N PRO A 50 16.22 -1.59 -0.36
CA PRO A 50 15.27 -2.32 -1.19
C PRO A 50 14.23 -3.10 -0.37
N THR A 51 12.95 -2.75 -0.54
CA THR A 51 11.85 -3.30 0.25
C THR A 51 10.53 -3.33 -0.55
N GLY A 52 9.74 -4.37 -0.31
CA GLY A 52 8.37 -4.49 -0.76
C GLY A 52 7.41 -3.68 0.10
N LEU A 53 6.29 -3.27 -0.50
CA LEU A 53 5.19 -2.59 0.15
C LEU A 53 3.92 -3.46 0.15
N LEU A 54 3.29 -3.62 1.31
CA LEU A 54 1.92 -4.12 1.44
C LEU A 54 0.99 -2.94 1.72
N LEU A 55 0.03 -2.70 0.83
CA LEU A 55 -1.09 -1.78 1.05
C LEU A 55 -2.28 -2.57 1.59
N ASP A 56 -2.60 -2.45 2.88
CA ASP A 56 -3.75 -3.09 3.50
C ASP A 56 -4.96 -2.15 3.50
N GLY A 57 -5.84 -2.35 2.53
CA GLY A 57 -7.10 -1.64 2.36
C GLY A 57 -8.32 -2.40 2.86
N ARG A 58 -8.17 -3.40 3.74
CA ARG A 58 -9.33 -4.17 4.22
C ARG A 58 -10.24 -3.38 5.15
N ASN A 59 -9.68 -2.47 5.94
CA ASN A 59 -10.39 -1.67 6.94
C ASN A 59 -10.56 -0.19 6.53
N GLY A 60 -10.16 0.16 5.30
CA GLY A 60 -10.20 1.53 4.84
C GLY A 60 -9.93 1.68 3.36
N ARG A 61 -10.12 2.89 2.83
CA ARG A 61 -9.94 3.22 1.43
C ARG A 61 -9.43 4.64 1.23
N ILE A 62 -8.70 4.87 0.15
CA ILE A 62 -8.40 6.20 -0.37
C ILE A 62 -9.69 6.85 -0.91
N SER A 63 -9.90 8.13 -0.61
CA SER A 63 -11.02 8.91 -1.14
C SER A 63 -10.93 9.07 -2.66
N TYR A 64 -12.09 9.20 -3.31
CA TYR A 64 -12.19 9.48 -4.75
C TYR A 64 -12.23 10.97 -5.07
N ASP A 65 -12.16 11.83 -4.07
CA ASP A 65 -12.20 13.28 -4.29
C ASP A 65 -11.01 13.70 -5.15
N ALA A 66 -11.24 14.65 -6.06
CA ALA A 66 -10.24 15.10 -7.02
C ALA A 66 -8.90 15.48 -6.37
N GLY A 67 -8.93 16.14 -5.21
CA GLY A 67 -7.72 16.49 -4.46
C GLY A 67 -6.94 15.28 -3.94
N THR A 68 -7.62 14.18 -3.61
CA THR A 68 -6.98 12.93 -3.16
C THR A 68 -6.39 12.18 -4.35
N ILE A 69 -7.09 12.15 -5.49
CA ILE A 69 -6.57 11.60 -6.75
C ILE A 69 -5.33 12.38 -7.20
N MET A 70 -5.36 13.72 -7.14
CA MET A 70 -4.19 14.55 -7.43
C MET A 70 -3.04 14.25 -6.49
N ALA A 71 -3.29 14.22 -5.18
CA ALA A 71 -2.26 13.89 -4.19
C ALA A 71 -1.63 12.51 -4.42
N PHE A 72 -2.42 11.55 -4.88
CA PHE A 72 -1.95 10.23 -5.26
C PHE A 72 -1.07 10.28 -6.52
N SER A 73 -1.52 10.95 -7.58
CA SER A 73 -0.78 11.09 -8.84
C SER A 73 0.51 11.91 -8.72
N GLU A 74 0.54 12.89 -7.80
CA GLU A 74 1.71 13.72 -7.49
C GLU A 74 2.75 12.97 -6.64
N ALA A 75 2.36 11.88 -5.97
CA ALA A 75 3.23 11.17 -5.07
C ALA A 75 4.34 10.46 -5.87
N LYS A 76 5.58 10.91 -5.67
CA LYS A 76 6.76 10.23 -6.21
C LYS A 76 7.18 9.11 -5.27
N MET A 77 7.31 7.91 -5.82
CA MET A 77 7.85 6.78 -5.07
C MET A 77 9.37 6.76 -5.10
N THR A 78 9.95 6.35 -3.96
CA THR A 78 11.36 6.01 -3.89
C THR A 78 11.68 4.81 -4.80
N ALA A 79 12.85 4.85 -5.43
CA ALA A 79 13.43 3.73 -6.19
C ALA A 79 13.81 2.53 -5.28
N ARG A 80 13.69 2.67 -3.96
CA ARG A 80 13.88 1.57 -3.00
C ARG A 80 12.70 0.61 -2.93
N LEU A 81 11.53 0.98 -3.46
CA LEU A 81 10.43 0.03 -3.56
C LEU A 81 10.69 -0.97 -4.69
N THR A 82 10.54 -2.26 -4.38
CA THR A 82 10.83 -3.34 -5.34
C THR A 82 9.57 -3.91 -5.96
N HIS A 83 8.50 -3.97 -5.18
CA HIS A 83 7.19 -4.49 -5.58
C HIS A 83 6.13 -3.99 -4.61
N MET A 84 4.88 -4.04 -5.07
CA MET A 84 3.73 -3.66 -4.28
C MET A 84 2.69 -4.77 -4.29
N ILE A 85 2.18 -5.10 -3.11
CA ILE A 85 1.05 -6.01 -2.93
C ILE A 85 -0.09 -5.21 -2.32
N ILE A 86 -1.27 -5.35 -2.91
CA ILE A 86 -2.47 -4.63 -2.49
C ILE A 86 -3.44 -5.66 -1.94
N LEU A 87 -3.69 -5.59 -0.64
CA LEU A 87 -4.65 -6.42 0.06
C LEU A 87 -5.99 -5.68 0.08
N THR A 88 -6.95 -6.19 -0.68
CA THR A 88 -8.29 -5.60 -0.80
C THR A 88 -9.34 -6.50 -0.18
N HIS A 89 -10.43 -5.93 0.31
CA HIS A 89 -11.58 -6.72 0.72
C HIS A 89 -12.33 -7.23 -0.52
N THR A 90 -12.78 -8.49 -0.51
CA THR A 90 -13.64 -9.08 -1.56
C THR A 90 -15.07 -8.54 -1.59
N SER A 91 -15.41 -7.59 -0.71
CA SER A 91 -16.79 -7.12 -0.55
C SER A 91 -17.11 -6.04 -1.57
N ASN A 92 -18.23 -6.24 -2.28
CA ASN A 92 -18.74 -5.27 -3.25
C ASN A 92 -19.23 -3.95 -2.62
N TYR A 93 -19.40 -3.91 -1.28
CA TYR A 93 -19.77 -2.69 -0.54
C TYR A 93 -18.62 -1.69 -0.42
N HIS A 94 -17.38 -2.17 -0.43
CA HIS A 94 -16.19 -1.33 -0.46
C HIS A 94 -15.76 -1.21 -1.92
N ARG A 95 -16.27 -0.20 -2.64
CA ARG A 95 -15.66 0.20 -3.91
C ARG A 95 -14.21 0.57 -3.56
N ASN A 96 -13.27 -0.28 -3.98
CA ASN A 96 -11.87 -0.23 -3.56
C ASN A 96 -11.24 1.11 -3.94
N ALA A 97 -10.46 1.64 -3.01
CA ALA A 97 -9.52 2.73 -3.17
C ALA A 97 -8.71 2.61 -4.46
N ILE A 98 -9.09 3.25 -5.58
CA ILE A 98 -8.26 3.44 -6.80
C ILE A 98 -7.62 2.13 -7.39
N LEU A 99 -7.96 0.96 -6.86
CA LEU A 99 -7.24 -0.30 -7.01
C LEU A 99 -8.28 -1.42 -7.18
N LYS A 100 -9.25 -1.18 -8.07
CA LYS A 100 -9.82 -2.26 -8.88
C LYS A 100 -9.16 -2.13 -10.24
N ASN A 101 -8.82 -3.25 -10.85
CA ASN A 101 -9.05 -3.39 -12.28
C ASN A 101 -10.50 -3.89 -12.43
N PRO A 102 -11.53 -3.02 -12.56
CA PRO A 102 -12.78 -3.45 -13.14
C PRO A 102 -12.70 -3.20 -14.65
N GLN A 103 -13.27 -4.09 -15.43
CA GLN A 103 -13.43 -3.86 -16.86
C GLN A 103 -14.15 -2.52 -17.07
N GLY A 104 -13.40 -1.53 -17.54
CA GLY A 104 -13.89 -0.16 -17.72
C GLY A 104 -13.45 0.79 -16.60
N ILE A 105 -12.48 1.64 -16.96
CA ILE A 105 -12.11 2.91 -16.32
C ILE A 105 -11.11 2.80 -15.14
N VAL A 106 -9.87 3.22 -15.45
CA VAL A 106 -8.67 3.49 -14.62
C VAL A 106 -7.75 2.32 -14.23
N SER A 107 -7.19 1.62 -15.23
CA SER A 107 -6.03 0.73 -15.04
C SER A 107 -4.66 1.43 -15.20
N GLN A 108 -4.61 2.74 -15.49
CA GLN A 108 -3.36 3.45 -15.81
C GLN A 108 -2.76 4.24 -14.62
N VAL A 109 -3.57 4.69 -13.67
CA VAL A 109 -3.07 5.56 -12.58
C VAL A 109 -2.33 4.77 -11.50
N SER A 110 -2.68 3.51 -11.21
CA SER A 110 -1.92 2.74 -10.21
C SER A 110 -0.58 2.22 -10.74
N ALA A 111 -0.55 1.59 -11.92
CA ALA A 111 0.66 0.99 -12.50
C ALA A 111 1.74 2.04 -12.82
N GLN A 112 1.35 3.21 -13.34
CA GLN A 112 2.30 4.26 -13.72
C GLN A 112 2.79 5.11 -12.55
N VAL A 113 1.96 5.34 -11.52
CA VAL A 113 2.36 6.18 -10.36
C VAL A 113 3.42 5.49 -9.50
N PHE A 114 3.29 4.18 -9.31
CA PHE A 114 4.19 3.48 -8.40
C PHE A 114 5.49 3.01 -9.04
N GLY A 115 5.54 2.86 -10.37
CA GLY A 115 6.76 2.44 -11.10
C GLY A 115 7.28 1.05 -10.73
N VAL A 116 6.53 0.26 -9.96
CA VAL A 116 6.89 -1.09 -9.49
C VAL A 116 5.80 -2.10 -9.83
N PRO A 117 6.15 -3.39 -10.00
CA PRO A 117 5.18 -4.46 -10.20
C PRO A 117 4.12 -4.49 -9.09
N GLN A 118 2.85 -4.68 -9.48
CA GLN A 118 1.70 -4.71 -8.58
C GLN A 118 1.01 -6.07 -8.61
N THR A 119 0.72 -6.61 -7.44
CA THR A 119 -0.11 -7.83 -7.29
C THR A 119 -1.28 -7.55 -6.34
N TYR A 120 -2.47 -8.01 -6.73
CA TYR A 120 -3.70 -7.83 -5.98
C TYR A 120 -4.10 -9.15 -5.34
N LEU A 121 -4.30 -9.15 -4.04
CA LEU A 121 -4.64 -10.35 -3.28
C LEU A 121 -5.80 -10.07 -2.32
N SER A 122 -6.57 -11.11 -2.05
CA SER A 122 -7.66 -11.12 -1.06
C SER A 122 -7.29 -11.89 0.22
N ASP A 123 -6.31 -12.79 0.14
CA ASP A 123 -5.80 -13.56 1.27
C ASP A 123 -4.58 -12.86 1.87
N GLU A 124 -4.66 -12.55 3.17
CA GLU A 124 -3.57 -11.97 3.92
C GLU A 124 -2.35 -12.90 3.94
N ILE A 125 -2.53 -14.19 4.19
CA ILE A 125 -1.42 -15.14 4.34
C ILE A 125 -0.62 -15.21 3.05
N GLU A 126 -1.31 -15.30 1.91
CA GLU A 126 -0.66 -15.30 0.60
C GLU A 126 -0.01 -13.95 0.28
N ALA A 127 -0.64 -12.83 0.67
CA ALA A 127 -0.02 -11.51 0.53
C ALA A 127 1.28 -11.41 1.32
N ARG A 128 1.30 -11.84 2.59
CA ARG A 128 2.53 -11.83 3.40
C ARG A 128 3.62 -12.70 2.77
N ARG A 129 3.26 -13.89 2.28
CA ARG A 129 4.20 -14.81 1.61
C ARG A 129 4.85 -14.17 0.39
N GLN A 130 4.06 -13.57 -0.50
CA GLN A 130 4.60 -12.99 -1.74
C GLN A 130 5.47 -11.76 -1.47
N VAL A 131 5.16 -10.95 -0.45
CA VAL A 131 6.03 -9.82 -0.11
C VAL A 131 7.40 -10.33 0.37
N THR A 132 7.42 -11.36 1.20
CA THR A 132 8.66 -11.98 1.69
C THR A 132 9.50 -12.55 0.54
N ILE A 133 8.89 -13.26 -0.41
CA ILE A 133 9.60 -13.81 -1.58
C ILE A 133 10.23 -12.69 -2.41
N GLY A 134 9.48 -11.63 -2.72
CA GLY A 134 10.00 -10.51 -3.51
C GLY A 134 11.17 -9.80 -2.82
N ASN A 135 11.15 -9.68 -1.49
CA ASN A 135 12.24 -9.07 -0.72
C ASN A 135 13.52 -9.90 -0.75
N HIS A 136 13.41 -11.23 -0.70
CA HIS A 136 14.58 -12.10 -0.82
C HIS A 136 15.25 -11.97 -2.19
N VAL A 137 14.45 -11.92 -3.26
CA VAL A 137 14.96 -11.74 -4.62
C VAL A 137 15.65 -10.39 -4.78
N ALA A 138 15.07 -9.32 -4.25
CA ALA A 138 15.65 -7.97 -4.37
C ALA A 138 16.98 -7.77 -3.60
N ARG A 139 17.31 -8.68 -2.67
CA ARG A 139 18.52 -8.63 -1.84
C ARG A 139 19.59 -9.63 -2.26
N SER A 140 19.30 -10.50 -3.22
CA SER A 140 20.23 -11.50 -3.78
C SER A 140 20.99 -10.91 -4.97
#